data_AF-A0A373LIL6-F1
#
_entry.id   AF-A0A373LIL6-F1
#
_cell.length_a   1.000
_cell.length_b   1.000
_cell.length_c   1.000
_cell.angle_alpha   90.00
_cell.angle_beta   90.00
_cell.angle_gamma   90.00
#
_symmetry.space_group_name_H-M   'P 1'
#
loop_
_entity.id
_entity.type
_entity.pdbx_description
1 polymer ?
#
loop_
_entity_poly.entity_id
_entity_poly.type
_entity_poly.pdbx_seq_one_letter_code
_entity_poly.pdbx_strand_id
1 'polypeptide(L)'
;MTAKSNDAKGRWRNVMVAFRVSPEENEEINMRAKLSGFQTKQEFIVQSLLYTKIRTVGNPLMMLSFRKYLQEIIAQLKRIEAGGEIDEEIFVPIRTMLDILDGFEERKKP
;
A
#
# COMPACT_ATOMS: atom_id res chain seq x y z
N MET A 1 -10.92 20.80 -8.97
CA MET A 1 -11.06 19.47 -9.60
C MET A 1 -9.73 18.75 -9.48
N THR A 2 -9.69 17.53 -8.95
CA THR A 2 -8.46 16.74 -8.83
C THR A 2 -7.98 16.38 -10.23
N ALA A 3 -6.78 16.79 -10.61
CA ALA A 3 -6.20 16.43 -11.88
C ALA A 3 -6.09 14.90 -11.96
N LYS A 4 -6.68 14.30 -13.00
CA LYS A 4 -6.47 12.88 -13.28
C LYS A 4 -4.98 12.71 -13.60
N SER A 5 -4.22 12.19 -12.64
CA SER A 5 -2.79 11.95 -12.77
C SER A 5 -2.54 10.51 -13.20
N ASN A 6 -1.43 10.31 -13.92
CA ASN A 6 -0.95 9.00 -14.29
C ASN A 6 0.00 8.48 -13.20
N ASP A 7 0.00 7.18 -12.93
CA ASP A 7 1.08 6.60 -12.14
C ASP A 7 2.34 6.37 -12.99
N ALA A 8 3.44 5.93 -12.36
CA ALA A 8 4.70 5.68 -13.04
C ALA A 8 4.63 4.57 -14.10
N LYS A 9 3.55 3.77 -14.11
CA LYS A 9 3.30 2.69 -15.07
C LYS A 9 2.31 3.09 -16.17
N GLY A 10 1.92 4.36 -16.23
CA GLY A 10 1.01 4.85 -17.26
C GLY A 10 -0.47 4.51 -17.02
N ARG A 11 -0.86 4.15 -15.78
CA ARG A 11 -2.26 3.90 -15.40
C ARG A 11 -2.95 5.13 -14.79
N TRP A 12 -4.14 5.44 -15.30
CA TRP A 12 -4.93 6.58 -14.84
C TRP A 12 -5.44 6.39 -13.41
N ARG A 13 -5.19 7.37 -12.53
CA ARG A 13 -5.77 7.44 -11.18
C ARG A 13 -7.19 7.98 -11.23
N ASN A 14 -8.14 7.14 -11.64
CA ASN A 14 -9.56 7.47 -11.77
C ASN A 14 -10.44 6.95 -10.60
N VAL A 15 -9.89 6.14 -9.69
CA VAL A 15 -10.59 5.62 -8.51
C VAL A 15 -10.50 6.62 -7.35
N MET A 16 -11.65 6.90 -6.71
CA MET A 16 -11.72 7.74 -5.51
C MET A 16 -11.69 6.87 -4.24
N VAL A 17 -10.81 7.22 -3.30
CA VAL A 17 -10.75 6.65 -1.96
C VAL A 17 -11.04 7.76 -0.96
N ALA A 18 -12.05 7.57 -0.10
CA ALA A 18 -12.46 8.56 0.90
C ALA A 18 -12.51 7.93 2.30
N PHE A 19 -12.11 8.68 3.30
CA PHE A 19 -12.13 8.30 4.71
C PHE A 19 -12.47 9.52 5.58
N ARG A 20 -12.91 9.26 6.82
CA ARG A 20 -13.24 10.32 7.79
C ARG A 20 -12.01 10.65 8.62
N VAL A 21 -11.82 11.93 8.90
CA VAL A 21 -10.78 12.48 9.77
C VAL A 21 -11.38 13.61 10.58
N SER A 22 -10.77 13.92 11.72
CA SER A 22 -11.08 15.14 12.47
C SER A 22 -10.60 16.39 11.70
N PRO A 23 -11.12 17.58 12.02
CA PRO A 23 -10.60 18.84 11.47
C PRO A 23 -9.09 19.01 11.68
N GLU A 24 -8.61 18.68 12.87
CA GLU A 24 -7.20 18.77 13.26
C GLU A 24 -6.33 17.81 12.44
N GLU A 25 -6.77 16.57 12.28
CA GLU A 25 -6.10 15.58 11.43
C GLU A 25 -6.03 16.06 9.96
N ASN A 26 -7.10 16.68 9.45
CA ASN A 26 -7.10 17.21 8.09
C ASN A 26 -6.10 18.38 7.92
N GLU A 27 -6.01 19.28 8.90
CA GLU A 27 -5.03 20.38 8.89
C GLU A 27 -3.60 19.83 8.91
N GLU A 28 -3.33 18.84 9.75
CA GLU A 28 -2.01 18.22 9.84
C GLU A 28 -1.62 17.53 8.51
N ILE A 29 -2.55 16.78 7.89
CA ILE A 29 -2.32 16.16 6.58
C ILE A 29 -2.03 17.22 5.52
N ASN A 30 -2.76 18.34 5.52
CA ASN A 30 -2.52 19.45 4.58
C ASN A 30 -1.14 20.08 4.78
N MET A 31 -0.73 20.29 6.04
CA MET A 31 0.58 20.84 6.37
C MET A 31 1.70 19.90 5.93
N ARG A 32 1.61 18.61 6.26
CA ARG A 32 2.59 17.60 5.86
C ARG A 32 2.70 17.50 4.34
N ALA A 33 1.57 17.52 3.62
CA ALA A 33 1.56 17.53 2.16
C ALA A 33 2.31 18.76 1.60
N LYS A 34 2.10 19.96 2.16
CA LYS A 34 2.83 21.18 1.75
C LYS A 34 4.34 21.07 2.00
N LEU A 35 4.74 20.51 3.15
CA LEU A 35 6.15 20.41 3.53
C LEU A 35 6.89 19.27 2.81
N SER A 36 6.18 18.26 2.34
CA SER A 36 6.76 17.05 1.73
C SER A 36 7.40 17.25 0.35
N GLY A 37 7.17 18.40 -0.30
CA GLY A 37 7.71 18.68 -1.64
C GLY A 37 6.98 17.99 -2.80
N PHE A 38 5.90 17.23 -2.55
CA PHE A 38 5.06 16.69 -3.61
C PHE A 38 4.28 17.79 -4.33
N GLN A 39 4.06 17.62 -5.64
CA GLN A 39 3.31 18.61 -6.43
C GLN A 39 1.83 18.63 -6.07
N THR A 40 1.30 17.50 -5.61
CA THR A 40 -0.11 17.38 -5.21
C THR A 40 -0.29 16.64 -3.89
N LYS A 41 -1.36 17.00 -3.15
CA LYS A 41 -1.80 16.25 -1.96
C LYS A 41 -2.10 14.78 -2.28
N GLN A 42 -2.57 14.49 -3.50
CA GLN A 42 -2.84 13.13 -3.95
C GLN A 42 -1.56 12.29 -4.00
N GLU A 43 -0.46 12.81 -4.55
CA GLU A 43 0.83 12.10 -4.57
C GLU A 43 1.37 11.85 -3.17
N PHE A 44 1.31 12.86 -2.30
CA PHE A 44 1.70 12.72 -0.90
C PHE A 44 0.92 11.61 -0.20
N ILE A 45 -0.41 11.59 -0.35
CA ILE A 45 -1.26 10.58 0.29
C ILE A 45 -0.98 9.19 -0.29
N VAL A 46 -0.86 9.06 -1.62
CA VAL A 46 -0.58 7.76 -2.25
C VAL A 46 0.78 7.22 -1.81
N GLN A 47 1.82 8.06 -1.82
CA GLN A 47 3.16 7.67 -1.34
C GLN A 47 3.14 7.30 0.14
N SER A 48 2.43 8.09 0.94
CA SER A 48 2.28 7.83 2.38
C SER A 48 1.54 6.50 2.63
N LEU A 49 0.46 6.20 1.91
CA LEU A 49 -0.30 4.96 2.11
C LEU A 49 0.42 3.72 1.57
N LEU A 50 1.23 3.85 0.51
CA LEU A 50 1.95 2.72 -0.09
C LEU A 50 3.29 2.40 0.59
N TYR A 51 3.98 3.41 1.13
CA TYR A 51 5.38 3.26 1.57
C TYR A 51 5.66 3.73 3.00
N THR A 52 4.65 4.21 3.75
CA THR A 52 4.86 4.47 5.18
C THR A 52 4.94 3.15 5.93
N LYS A 53 5.91 3.06 6.84
CA LYS A 53 6.03 1.98 7.81
C LYS A 53 4.73 1.88 8.62
N ILE A 54 3.88 0.92 8.27
CA ILE A 54 2.61 0.71 8.96
C ILE A 54 2.94 0.20 10.37
N ARG A 55 2.46 0.90 11.41
CA ARG A 55 2.44 0.35 12.78
C ARG A 55 1.39 -0.75 12.83
N THR A 56 1.74 -1.94 12.35
CA THR A 56 0.82 -3.06 12.29
C THR A 56 0.32 -3.42 13.69
N VAL A 57 -1.00 -3.46 13.87
CA VAL A 57 -1.65 -4.01 15.08
C VAL A 57 -2.12 -5.42 14.73
N GLY A 58 -1.66 -6.40 15.49
CA GLY A 58 -2.06 -7.80 15.34
C GLY A 58 -3.54 -7.99 15.47
N ASN A 59 -4.17 -8.48 14.41
CA ASN A 59 -5.54 -8.97 14.45
C ASN A 59 -5.61 -10.32 13.73
N PRO A 60 -6.24 -11.37 14.32
CA PRO A 60 -6.47 -12.66 13.66
C PRO A 60 -7.02 -12.60 12.23
N LEU A 61 -7.84 -11.59 11.90
CA LEU A 61 -8.34 -11.38 10.53
C LEU A 61 -7.21 -11.15 9.50
N MET A 62 -6.09 -10.58 9.93
CA MET A 62 -4.90 -10.37 9.10
C MET A 62 -4.26 -11.69 8.67
N MET A 63 -4.20 -12.69 9.56
CA MET A 63 -3.67 -14.02 9.24
C MET A 63 -4.56 -14.73 8.20
N LEU A 64 -5.88 -14.52 8.24
CA LEU A 64 -6.80 -15.01 7.22
C LEU A 64 -6.56 -14.33 5.87
N SER A 65 -6.34 -13.00 5.85
CA SER A 65 -5.99 -12.27 4.64
C SER A 65 -4.66 -12.74 4.06
N PHE A 66 -3.64 -12.98 4.89
CA PHE A 66 -2.35 -13.52 4.46
C PHE A 66 -2.51 -14.88 3.79
N ARG A 67 -3.32 -15.78 4.38
CA ARG A 67 -3.59 -17.08 3.77
C ARG A 67 -4.18 -16.96 2.37
N LYS A 68 -5.12 -16.03 2.16
CA LYS A 68 -5.73 -15.79 0.84
C LYS A 68 -4.69 -15.32 -0.17
N TYR A 69 -3.91 -14.29 0.18
CA TYR A 69 -2.89 -13.77 -0.73
C TYR A 69 -1.76 -14.80 -1.00
N LEU A 70 -1.38 -15.63 -0.02
CA LEU A 70 -0.43 -16.74 -0.25
C LEU A 70 -0.98 -17.75 -1.26
N GLN A 71 -2.28 -18.04 -1.26
CA GLN A 71 -2.90 -18.88 -2.28
C GLN A 71 -2.85 -18.24 -3.66
N GLU A 72 -3.09 -16.93 -3.76
CA GLU A 72 -2.96 -16.17 -5.01
C GLU A 72 -1.52 -16.18 -5.53
N ILE A 73 -0.53 -16.00 -4.66
CA ILE A 73 0.90 -16.10 -5.01
C ILE A 73 1.23 -17.50 -5.54
N ILE A 74 0.79 -18.56 -4.85
CA ILE A 74 1.01 -19.94 -5.32
C ILE A 74 0.39 -20.17 -6.70
N ALA A 75 -0.81 -19.64 -6.95
CA ALA A 75 -1.46 -19.75 -8.26
C ALA A 75 -0.66 -19.03 -9.37
N GLN A 76 -0.14 -17.85 -9.07
CA GLN A 76 0.69 -17.09 -10.01
C GLN A 76 2.06 -17.76 -10.26
N LEU A 77 2.69 -18.33 -9.23
CA LEU A 77 3.94 -19.09 -9.39
C LEU A 77 3.73 -20.33 -10.27
N LYS A 78 2.63 -21.07 -10.08
CA LYS A 78 2.26 -22.20 -10.97
C LYS A 78 2.03 -21.75 -12.42
N ARG A 79 1.45 -20.56 -12.62
CA ARG A 79 1.28 -19.98 -13.96
C ARG A 79 2.63 -19.71 -14.63
N ILE A 80 3.59 -19.15 -13.88
CA ILE A 80 4.94 -18.88 -14.36
C ILE A 80 5.68 -20.18 -14.66
N GLU A 81 5.60 -21.18 -13.77
CA GLU A 81 6.18 -22.51 -13.97
C GLU A 81 5.66 -23.17 -15.27
N ALA A 82 4.38 -22.96 -15.61
CA ALA A 82 3.77 -23.42 -16.84
C ALA A 82 4.12 -22.57 -18.09
N GLY A 83 5.08 -21.64 -18.00
CA GLY A 83 5.53 -20.80 -19.11
C GLY A 83 4.77 -19.48 -19.27
N GLY A 84 3.99 -19.07 -18.28
CA GLY A 84 3.32 -17.77 -18.27
C GLY A 84 4.28 -16.60 -18.02
N GLU A 85 3.94 -15.42 -18.55
CA GLU A 85 4.73 -14.20 -18.35
C GLU A 85 4.78 -13.77 -16.88
N ILE A 86 5.90 -13.16 -16.49
CA ILE A 86 6.08 -12.61 -15.14
C ILE A 86 5.53 -11.18 -15.14
N ASP A 87 4.48 -10.95 -14.37
CA ASP A 87 3.99 -9.61 -14.07
C ASP A 87 4.76 -9.04 -12.88
N GLU A 88 5.43 -7.90 -13.03
CA GLU A 88 6.15 -7.24 -11.92
C GLU A 88 5.24 -6.92 -10.72
N GLU A 89 3.92 -6.86 -10.91
CA GLU A 89 2.95 -6.64 -9.81
C GLU A 89 2.71 -7.87 -8.94
N ILE A 90 3.16 -9.06 -9.37
CA ILE A 90 3.07 -10.30 -8.60
C ILE A 90 3.71 -10.19 -7.21
N PHE A 91 4.73 -9.33 -7.08
CA PHE A 91 5.48 -9.15 -5.85
C PHE A 91 4.87 -8.09 -4.91
N VAL A 92 3.89 -7.30 -5.35
CA VAL A 92 3.27 -6.26 -4.52
C VAL A 92 2.58 -6.87 -3.28
N PRO A 93 1.78 -7.95 -3.40
CA PRO A 93 1.19 -8.61 -2.22
C PRO A 93 2.26 -9.18 -1.29
N ILE A 94 3.34 -9.77 -1.83
CA ILE A 94 4.44 -10.34 -1.05
C ILE A 94 5.15 -9.24 -0.24
N ARG A 95 5.53 -8.14 -0.90
CA ARG A 95 6.16 -6.99 -0.24
C ARG A 95 5.27 -6.39 0.84
N THR A 96 3.98 -6.26 0.55
CA THR A 96 2.99 -5.78 1.53
C THR A 96 2.93 -6.69 2.75
N MET A 97 2.96 -8.02 2.59
CA MET A 97 3.00 -8.94 3.73
C MET A 97 4.29 -8.81 4.54
N LEU A 98 5.44 -8.71 3.88
CA LEU A 98 6.74 -8.57 4.54
C LEU A 98 6.80 -7.28 5.34
N ASP A 99 6.38 -6.15 4.76
CA ASP A 99 6.33 -4.85 5.46
C ASP A 99 5.41 -4.91 6.70
N ILE A 100 4.29 -5.63 6.59
CA ILE A 100 3.36 -5.85 7.71
C ILE A 100 4.00 -6.73 8.80
N LEU A 101 4.71 -7.80 8.43
CA LEU A 101 5.42 -8.71 9.34
C LEU A 101 6.61 -8.04 10.04
N ASP A 102 7.41 -7.25 9.32
CA ASP A 102 8.52 -6.49 9.90
C ASP A 102 8.01 -5.48 10.95
N GLY A 103 6.86 -4.85 10.68
CA GLY A 103 6.17 -3.99 11.65
C GLY A 103 5.74 -4.70 12.94
N PHE A 104 5.57 -6.03 12.94
CA PHE A 104 5.35 -6.81 14.17
C PHE A 104 6.62 -7.05 14.95
N GLU A 105 7.69 -7.47 14.27
CA GLU A 105 8.96 -7.82 14.93
C GLU A 105 9.63 -6.61 15.57
N GLU A 106 9.45 -5.40 15.02
CA GLU A 106 9.91 -4.16 15.65
C GLU A 106 9.24 -3.86 17.00
N ARG A 107 8.04 -4.39 17.28
CA ARG A 107 7.40 -4.26 18.61
C ARG A 107 8.01 -5.16 19.67
N LYS A 108 8.67 -6.26 19.27
CA LYS A 108 9.27 -7.23 20.21
C LYS A 108 10.66 -6.81 20.66
N LYS A 109 11.30 -5.84 19.99
CA LYS A 109 12.55 -5.26 20.45
C LYS A 109 12.28 -4.36 21.67
N PRO A 110 12.94 -4.60 22.81
CA PRO A 110 12.70 -3.87 24.06
C PRO A 110 13.05 -2.38 23.96
#